data_AF-A0A2P1P7B7-F1
#
_entry.id   AF-A0A2P1P7B7-F1
#
_cell.length_a   1.000
_cell.length_b   1.000
_cell.length_c   1.000
_cell.angle_alpha   90.00
_cell.angle_beta   90.00
_cell.angle_gamma   90.00
#
_symmetry.space_group_name_H-M   'P 1'
#
loop_
_entity.id
_entity.type
_entity.pdbx_description
1 polymer ?
#
loop_
_entity_poly.entity_id
_entity_poly.type
_entity_poly.pdbx_seq_one_letter_code
_entity_poly.pdbx_strand_id
1 'polypeptide(L)'
;MHKKRKRKIREVIERTEEGKKLKEEIFIKGKAQIFADPTYDTPFKMLFGTLSNKHLTIDPINSLFDLKGANCVHDIEFLSQELDPSHPSDKKSTLDVRCRTDHGYDVVIEMQRQYKPYFICRMQYYMARTLSQQGSLIKADDLHKMMTKTYMLVISKENLYKAHELPSKDTQDT
;
A
#
# COMPACT_ATOMS: atom_id res chain seq x y z
N MET A 1 -7.82 -23.70 -35.94
CA MET A 1 -8.14 -22.65 -36.95
C MET A 1 -8.35 -21.24 -36.38
N HIS A 2 -9.00 -21.08 -35.22
CA HIS A 2 -9.40 -19.77 -34.67
C HIS A 2 -8.24 -18.78 -34.33
N LYS A 3 -7.09 -19.28 -33.82
CA LYS A 3 -5.95 -18.43 -33.42
C LYS A 3 -5.23 -17.75 -34.59
N LYS A 4 -5.09 -18.44 -35.74
CA LYS A 4 -4.45 -17.88 -36.95
C LYS A 4 -5.26 -16.71 -37.54
N ARG A 5 -6.60 -16.81 -37.51
CA ARG A 5 -7.51 -15.77 -38.03
C ARG A 5 -7.45 -14.48 -37.20
N LYS A 6 -7.43 -14.59 -35.86
CA LYS A 6 -7.27 -13.44 -34.95
C LYS A 6 -5.92 -12.71 -35.12
N ARG A 7 -4.84 -13.46 -35.36
CA ARG A 7 -3.49 -12.89 -35.56
C ARG A 7 -3.41 -12.10 -36.88
N LYS A 8 -4.00 -12.64 -37.95
CA LYS A 8 -4.04 -11.99 -39.27
C LYS A 8 -4.87 -10.70 -39.26
N ILE A 9 -5.96 -10.64 -38.49
CA ILE A 9 -6.78 -9.43 -38.33
C ILE A 9 -6.02 -8.33 -37.57
N ARG A 10 -5.30 -8.68 -36.50
CA ARG A 10 -4.47 -7.71 -35.75
C ARG A 10 -3.39 -7.06 -36.61
N GLU A 11 -2.70 -7.84 -37.44
CA GLU A 11 -1.67 -7.33 -38.35
C GLU A 11 -2.23 -6.36 -39.41
N VAL A 12 -3.46 -6.61 -39.90
CA VAL A 12 -4.13 -5.74 -40.88
C VAL A 12 -4.56 -4.41 -40.25
N ILE A 13 -5.07 -4.44 -39.01
CA ILE A 13 -5.47 -3.24 -38.25
C ILE A 13 -4.25 -2.35 -37.96
N GLU A 14 -3.06 -2.93 -37.78
CA GLU A 14 -1.86 -2.17 -37.42
C GLU A 14 -1.12 -1.56 -38.62
N ARG A 15 -1.31 -2.10 -39.82
CA ARG A 15 -0.58 -1.67 -41.04
C ARG A 15 -1.36 -0.73 -41.96
N THR A 16 -2.67 -0.66 -41.83
CA THR A 16 -3.52 0.18 -42.68
C THR A 16 -3.88 1.50 -42.00
N GLU A 17 -3.94 2.58 -42.76
CA GLU A 17 -4.35 3.90 -42.23
C GLU A 17 -5.80 3.89 -41.71
N GLU A 18 -6.69 3.13 -42.36
CA GLU A 18 -8.06 2.90 -41.89
C GLU A 18 -8.09 2.08 -40.58
N GLY A 19 -7.25 1.04 -40.47
CA GLY A 19 -7.12 0.24 -39.26
C GLY A 19 -6.56 1.03 -38.07
N LYS A 20 -5.59 1.92 -38.32
CA LYS A 20 -5.07 2.87 -37.33
C LYS A 20 -6.14 3.85 -36.87
N LYS A 21 -6.88 4.48 -37.81
CA LYS A 21 -8.02 5.37 -37.52
C LYS A 21 -9.13 4.66 -36.74
N LEU A 22 -9.47 3.41 -37.07
CA LEU A 22 -10.42 2.60 -36.30
C LEU A 22 -9.91 2.31 -34.88
N LYS A 23 -8.63 1.97 -34.71
CA LYS A 23 -8.01 1.81 -33.38
C LYS A 23 -8.05 3.11 -32.58
N GLU A 24 -7.76 4.23 -33.23
CA GLU A 24 -7.73 5.56 -32.63
C GLU A 24 -9.13 6.07 -32.28
N GLU A 25 -10.14 5.86 -33.13
CA GLU A 25 -11.56 6.10 -32.81
C GLU A 25 -12.06 5.20 -31.69
N ILE A 26 -11.71 3.91 -31.68
CA ILE A 26 -12.05 2.99 -30.60
C ILE A 26 -11.35 3.41 -29.30
N PHE A 27 -10.11 3.90 -29.37
CA PHE A 27 -9.34 4.38 -28.23
C PHE A 27 -9.85 5.73 -27.71
N ILE A 28 -10.27 6.64 -28.59
CA ILE A 28 -10.85 7.95 -28.25
C ILE A 28 -12.27 7.77 -27.69
N LYS A 29 -13.11 6.91 -28.29
CA LYS A 29 -14.45 6.56 -27.75
C LYS A 29 -14.38 5.67 -26.50
N GLY A 30 -13.28 4.94 -26.34
CA GLY A 30 -13.02 4.03 -25.23
C GLY A 30 -11.96 4.55 -24.27
N LYS A 31 -11.92 5.87 -24.00
CA LYS A 31 -11.12 6.38 -22.89
C LYS A 31 -11.69 5.74 -21.63
N ALA A 32 -10.97 4.81 -21.00
CA ALA A 32 -11.36 4.25 -19.73
C ALA A 32 -11.56 5.42 -18.76
N GLN A 33 -12.82 5.76 -18.49
CA GLN A 33 -13.13 6.79 -17.52
C GLN A 33 -12.76 6.21 -16.16
N ILE A 34 -11.70 6.74 -15.57
CA ILE A 34 -11.38 6.48 -14.18
C ILE A 34 -12.46 7.16 -13.37
N PHE A 35 -13.45 6.37 -12.92
CA PHE A 35 -14.53 6.86 -12.06
C PHE A 35 -13.97 7.39 -10.73
N ALA A 36 -13.02 6.66 -10.13
CA ALA A 36 -12.28 7.08 -8.95
C ALA A 36 -10.85 6.54 -9.03
N ASP A 37 -9.85 7.42 -8.95
CA ASP A 37 -8.43 7.03 -8.96
C ASP A 37 -8.03 6.54 -7.56
N PRO A 38 -7.68 5.25 -7.38
CA PRO A 38 -7.38 4.64 -6.08
C PRO A 38 -6.09 5.17 -5.46
N THR A 39 -5.32 6.01 -6.16
CA THR A 39 -4.15 6.67 -5.58
C THR A 39 -4.53 7.87 -4.73
N TYR A 40 -5.74 8.42 -4.85
CA TYR A 40 -6.22 9.50 -3.98
C TYR A 40 -6.71 8.97 -2.62
N ASP A 41 -6.64 9.82 -1.60
CA ASP A 41 -6.99 9.50 -0.21
C ASP A 41 -8.36 8.83 -0.05
N THR A 42 -9.43 9.47 -0.55
CA THR A 42 -10.79 8.97 -0.36
C THR A 42 -11.04 7.64 -1.08
N PRO A 43 -10.76 7.50 -2.39
CA PRO A 43 -10.93 6.20 -3.06
C PRO A 43 -10.05 5.11 -2.47
N PHE A 44 -8.82 5.44 -2.05
CA PHE A 44 -7.92 4.48 -1.39
C PHE A 44 -8.53 3.95 -0.09
N LYS A 45 -8.97 4.85 0.80
CA LYS A 45 -9.62 4.49 2.08
C LYS A 45 -10.93 3.74 1.86
N MET A 46 -11.68 4.04 0.80
CA MET A 46 -12.89 3.27 0.46
C MET A 46 -12.57 1.82 0.07
N LEU A 47 -11.46 1.59 -0.63
CA LEU A 47 -11.05 0.25 -1.05
C LEU A 47 -10.43 -0.54 0.10
N PHE A 48 -9.50 0.07 0.84
CA PHE A 48 -8.67 -0.64 1.82
C PHE A 48 -9.08 -0.43 3.29
N GLY A 49 -9.98 0.51 3.57
CA GLY A 49 -10.37 0.92 4.93
C GLY A 49 -11.84 0.70 5.27
N THR A 50 -12.58 -0.07 4.47
CA THR A 50 -14.02 -0.33 4.70
C THR A 50 -14.30 -1.79 5.03
N LEU A 51 -15.22 -2.02 5.97
CA LEU A 51 -15.55 -3.37 6.45
C LEU A 51 -16.11 -4.28 5.35
N SER A 52 -16.87 -3.73 4.38
CA SER A 52 -17.39 -4.51 3.25
C SER A 52 -16.28 -5.03 2.34
N ASN A 53 -15.11 -4.39 2.35
CA ASN A 53 -14.01 -4.65 1.44
C ASN A 53 -12.77 -5.19 2.14
N LYS A 54 -12.88 -5.74 3.37
CA LYS A 54 -11.74 -6.31 4.13
C LYS A 54 -10.83 -7.22 3.30
N HIS A 55 -11.40 -8.03 2.41
CA HIS A 55 -10.66 -8.92 1.52
C HIS A 55 -9.62 -8.19 0.65
N LEU A 56 -9.92 -6.96 0.20
CA LEU A 56 -8.97 -6.14 -0.57
C LEU A 56 -7.75 -5.73 0.25
N THR A 57 -7.85 -5.76 1.58
CA THR A 57 -6.75 -5.48 2.52
C THR A 57 -6.05 -6.76 2.94
N ILE A 58 -6.81 -7.83 3.23
CA ILE A 58 -6.28 -9.12 3.69
C ILE A 58 -5.47 -9.82 2.60
N ASP A 59 -5.95 -9.85 1.35
CA ASP A 59 -5.29 -10.60 0.28
C ASP A 59 -3.87 -10.08 -0.01
N PRO A 60 -3.63 -8.75 -0.12
CA PRO A 60 -2.27 -8.22 -0.21
C PRO A 60 -1.41 -8.48 1.02
N ILE A 61 -1.97 -8.39 2.24
CA ILE A 61 -1.23 -8.67 3.49
C ILE A 61 -0.69 -10.10 3.45
N ASN A 62 -1.56 -11.08 3.20
CA ASN A 62 -1.15 -12.48 3.14
C ASN A 62 -0.16 -12.74 2.01
N SER A 63 -0.38 -12.15 0.83
CA SER A 63 0.45 -12.38 -0.35
C SER A 63 1.83 -11.73 -0.25
N LEU A 64 1.91 -10.49 0.24
CA LEU A 64 3.15 -9.71 0.28
C LEU A 64 4.04 -10.09 1.46
N PHE A 65 3.45 -10.48 2.59
CA PHE A 65 4.20 -10.91 3.77
C PHE A 65 4.38 -12.43 3.88
N ASP A 66 3.99 -13.17 2.82
CA ASP A 66 4.07 -14.63 2.73
C ASP A 66 3.42 -15.36 3.92
N LEU A 67 2.27 -14.84 4.37
CA LEU A 67 1.53 -15.39 5.50
C LEU A 67 0.63 -16.53 5.00
N LYS A 68 1.04 -17.77 5.31
CA LYS A 68 0.38 -19.00 4.85
C LYS A 68 0.19 -19.99 6.00
N GLY A 69 -0.68 -20.97 5.76
CA GLY A 69 -0.97 -22.03 6.73
C GLY A 69 -1.46 -21.44 8.06
N ALA A 70 -0.80 -21.80 9.16
CA ALA A 70 -1.16 -21.33 10.49
C ALA A 70 -1.02 -19.81 10.69
N ASN A 71 -0.25 -19.11 9.84
CA ASN A 71 -0.05 -17.67 9.93
C ASN A 71 -0.98 -16.88 9.00
N CYS A 72 -1.82 -17.56 8.21
CA CYS A 72 -2.73 -16.89 7.28
C CYS A 72 -3.70 -16.00 8.06
N VAL A 73 -3.82 -14.74 7.65
CA VAL A 73 -4.78 -13.78 8.22
C VAL A 73 -6.15 -14.06 7.62
N HIS A 74 -7.15 -14.30 8.45
CA HIS A 74 -8.53 -14.54 8.01
C HIS A 74 -9.45 -13.35 8.30
N ASP A 75 -9.13 -12.53 9.29
CA ASP A 75 -9.87 -11.32 9.60
C ASP A 75 -8.96 -10.18 10.06
N ILE A 76 -9.49 -8.96 9.94
CA ILE A 76 -8.87 -7.73 10.42
C ILE A 76 -9.89 -6.82 11.12
N GLU A 77 -9.42 -6.07 12.11
CA GLU A 77 -10.12 -4.94 12.71
C GLU A 77 -9.49 -3.63 12.23
N PHE A 78 -10.27 -2.70 11.71
CA PHE A 78 -9.76 -1.36 11.38
C PHE A 78 -9.61 -0.53 12.65
N LEU A 79 -8.42 0.03 12.85
CA LEU A 79 -8.07 0.86 14.00
C LEU A 79 -8.14 2.34 13.64
N SER A 80 -8.11 3.20 14.66
CA SER A 80 -7.97 4.64 14.45
C SER A 80 -6.72 4.96 13.62
N GLN A 81 -6.93 5.80 12.62
CA GLN A 81 -5.87 6.32 11.75
C GLN A 81 -5.07 7.44 12.43
N GLU A 82 -5.61 8.04 13.48
CA GLU A 82 -4.90 9.07 14.25
C GLU A 82 -3.84 8.42 15.13
N LEU A 83 -2.59 8.86 14.96
CA LEU A 83 -1.53 8.61 15.92
C LEU A 83 -1.63 9.68 16.99
N ASP A 84 -1.78 9.25 18.24
CA ASP A 84 -1.86 10.19 19.36
C ASP A 84 -0.59 11.04 19.40
N PRO A 85 -0.70 12.35 19.68
CA PRO A 85 0.48 13.18 19.92
C PRO A 85 1.16 12.77 21.24
N SER A 86 2.49 12.77 21.28
CA SER A 86 3.25 12.57 22.54
C SER A 86 3.26 13.83 23.40
N HIS A 87 3.24 14.99 22.76
CA HIS A 87 3.22 16.30 23.40
C HIS A 87 2.10 17.16 22.81
N PRO A 88 1.47 18.06 23.57
CA PRO A 88 0.39 18.91 23.07
C PRO A 88 0.76 19.79 21.85
N SER A 89 2.05 20.06 21.66
CA SER A 89 2.57 20.80 20.50
C SER A 89 2.83 19.92 19.27
N ASP A 90 2.74 18.60 19.39
CA ASP A 90 3.02 17.68 18.30
C ASP A 90 1.91 17.76 17.24
N LYS A 91 2.32 17.71 15.98
CA LYS A 91 1.38 17.65 14.87
C LYS A 91 0.67 16.29 14.88
N LYS A 92 -0.67 16.31 14.92
CA LYS A 92 -1.48 15.12 14.65
C LYS A 92 -1.04 14.48 13.34
N SER A 93 -0.68 13.21 13.40
CA SER A 93 -0.32 12.41 12.24
C SER A 93 -1.44 11.42 11.97
N THR A 94 -1.90 11.37 10.72
CA THR A 94 -2.98 10.49 10.30
C THR A 94 -2.44 9.52 9.26
N LEU A 95 -2.67 8.23 9.49
CA LEU A 95 -2.36 7.14 8.58
C LEU A 95 -3.46 6.96 7.54
N ASP A 96 -3.15 6.37 6.39
CA ASP A 96 -4.18 6.11 5.36
C ASP A 96 -5.07 4.94 5.76
N VAL A 97 -4.48 3.81 6.17
CA VAL A 97 -5.20 2.65 6.72
C VAL A 97 -4.37 2.03 7.84
N ARG A 98 -5.02 1.72 8.96
CA ARG A 98 -4.46 0.94 10.05
C ARG A 98 -5.43 -0.17 10.42
N CYS A 99 -4.92 -1.39 10.57
CA CYS A 99 -5.72 -2.52 11.02
C CYS A 99 -4.93 -3.47 11.91
N ARG A 100 -5.64 -4.32 12.63
CA ARG A 100 -5.09 -5.42 13.43
C ARG A 100 -5.62 -6.73 12.91
N THR A 101 -4.73 -7.69 12.68
CA THR A 101 -5.09 -9.05 12.24
C THR A 101 -5.66 -9.87 13.39
N ASP A 102 -6.33 -10.97 13.05
CA ASP A 102 -6.75 -12.03 13.97
C ASP A 102 -5.60 -12.66 14.77
N HIS A 103 -4.36 -12.60 14.26
CA HIS A 103 -3.13 -12.98 14.98
C HIS A 103 -2.59 -11.87 15.89
N GLY A 104 -3.27 -10.73 15.97
CA GLY A 104 -2.87 -9.58 16.77
C GLY A 104 -1.77 -8.72 16.16
N TYR A 105 -1.37 -8.96 14.90
CA TYR A 105 -0.37 -8.13 14.21
C TYR A 105 -0.97 -6.79 13.80
N ASP A 106 -0.26 -5.69 14.08
CA ASP A 106 -0.63 -4.37 13.57
C ASP A 106 -0.13 -4.22 12.13
N VAL A 107 -0.98 -3.70 11.26
CA VAL A 107 -0.64 -3.42 9.85
C VAL A 107 -1.02 -2.00 9.51
N VAL A 108 -0.05 -1.25 9.00
CA VAL A 108 -0.21 0.11 8.47
C VAL A 108 -0.04 0.06 6.96
N ILE A 109 -0.98 0.65 6.21
CA ILE A 109 -0.91 0.74 4.76
C ILE A 109 -0.98 2.21 4.36
N GLU A 110 0.02 2.67 3.61
CA GLU A 110 0.16 4.07 3.15
C GLU A 110 0.21 4.16 1.62
N MET A 111 -0.46 5.17 1.06
CA MET A 111 -0.47 5.50 -0.36
C MET A 111 0.36 6.77 -0.63
N GLN A 112 1.55 6.59 -1.22
CA GLN A 112 2.45 7.69 -1.54
C GLN A 112 2.40 8.06 -3.03
N ARG A 113 1.60 9.08 -3.36
CA ARG A 113 1.42 9.53 -4.76
C ARG A 113 2.59 10.32 -5.35
N GLN A 114 3.30 11.05 -4.50
CA GLN A 114 4.37 11.97 -4.91
C GLN A 114 5.59 11.73 -4.05
N TYR A 115 6.79 11.85 -4.62
CA TYR A 115 8.00 11.84 -3.81
C TYR A 115 8.00 12.96 -2.76
N LYS A 116 8.44 12.64 -1.54
CA LYS A 116 8.65 13.61 -0.44
C LYS A 116 10.05 13.35 0.15
N PRO A 117 10.93 14.36 0.26
CA PRO A 117 12.29 14.17 0.79
C PRO A 117 12.34 13.58 2.20
N TYR A 118 11.32 13.85 3.03
CA TYR A 118 11.21 13.37 4.40
C TYR A 118 10.35 12.09 4.53
N PHE A 119 10.12 11.38 3.42
CA PHE A 119 9.27 10.19 3.41
C PHE A 119 9.79 9.12 4.38
N ILE A 120 11.09 8.78 4.32
CA ILE A 120 11.68 7.75 5.19
C ILE A 120 11.58 8.15 6.66
N CYS A 121 11.91 9.40 7.01
CA CYS A 121 11.77 9.89 8.38
C CYS A 121 10.32 9.83 8.88
N ARG A 122 9.34 10.14 8.01
CA ARG A 122 7.91 10.04 8.34
C ARG A 122 7.49 8.60 8.59
N MET A 123 7.93 7.65 7.76
CA MET A 123 7.63 6.23 7.94
C MET A 123 8.25 5.66 9.23
N GLN A 124 9.49 6.06 9.54
CA GLN A 124 10.13 5.71 10.80
C GLN A 124 9.35 6.24 12.00
N TYR A 125 8.92 7.50 11.94
CA TYR A 125 8.06 8.09 12.98
C TYR A 125 6.75 7.32 13.13
N TYR A 126 6.07 6.99 12.03
CA TYR A 126 4.81 6.22 12.06
C TYR A 126 4.99 4.83 12.65
N MET A 127 6.06 4.13 12.27
CA MET A 127 6.38 2.82 12.81
C MET A 127 6.64 2.90 14.32
N ALA A 128 7.48 3.85 14.76
CA ALA A 128 7.79 4.04 16.17
C ALA A 128 6.55 4.34 17.00
N ARG A 129 5.68 5.25 16.53
CA ARG A 129 4.41 5.57 17.22
C ARG A 129 3.47 4.38 17.28
N THR A 130 3.36 3.61 16.21
CA THR A 130 2.51 2.40 16.16
C THR A 130 2.97 1.38 17.20
N LEU A 131 4.28 1.10 17.25
CA LEU A 131 4.89 0.21 18.25
C LEU A 131 4.73 0.75 19.68
N SER A 132 4.93 2.05 19.90
CA SER A 132 4.72 2.66 21.22
C SER A 132 3.27 2.55 21.68
N GLN A 133 2.29 2.77 20.80
CA GLN A 133 0.88 2.61 21.14
C GLN A 133 0.55 1.16 21.47
N GLN A 134 1.04 0.20 20.69
CA GLN A 134 0.91 -1.23 21.00
C GLN A 134 1.48 -1.56 22.39
N GLY A 135 2.72 -1.11 22.66
CA GLY A 135 3.38 -1.34 23.94
C GLY A 135 2.64 -0.71 25.12
N SER A 136 1.99 0.45 24.93
CA SER A 136 1.25 1.15 25.99
C SER A 136 0.01 0.38 26.48
N LEU A 137 -0.49 -0.57 25.69
CA LEU A 137 -1.59 -1.46 26.06
C LEU A 137 -1.14 -2.69 26.85
N ILE A 138 0.18 -2.88 27.00
CA ILE A 138 0.80 -4.06 27.61
C ILE A 138 1.44 -3.65 28.95
N LYS A 139 1.36 -4.54 29.95
CA LYS A 139 2.08 -4.34 31.21
C LYS A 139 3.59 -4.41 31.00
N ALA A 140 4.36 -3.58 31.70
CA ALA A 140 5.81 -3.48 31.51
C ALA A 140 6.54 -4.84 31.57
N ASP A 141 6.20 -5.68 32.54
CA ASP A 141 6.84 -7.00 32.75
C ASP A 141 6.54 -8.00 31.62
N ASP A 142 5.43 -7.81 30.90
CA ASP A 142 4.97 -8.70 29.84
C ASP A 142 5.31 -8.18 28.44
N LEU A 143 5.90 -6.99 28.31
CA LEU A 143 6.17 -6.34 27.02
C LEU A 143 6.92 -7.27 26.05
N HIS A 144 8.01 -7.88 26.50
CA HIS A 144 8.81 -8.79 25.67
C HIS A 144 8.09 -10.08 25.23
N LYS A 145 6.96 -10.42 25.88
CA LYS A 145 6.17 -11.62 25.57
C LYS A 145 4.94 -11.32 24.72
N MET A 146 4.33 -10.15 24.95
CA MET A 146 3.03 -9.79 24.36
C MET A 146 3.16 -8.82 23.18
N MET A 147 4.32 -8.21 22.95
CA MET A 147 4.58 -7.45 21.72
C MET A 147 4.43 -8.36 20.51
N THR A 148 3.55 -7.98 19.59
CA THR A 148 3.31 -8.74 18.36
C THR A 148 4.00 -8.04 17.18
N LYS A 149 4.01 -8.71 16.02
CA LYS A 149 4.61 -8.15 14.81
C LYS A 149 3.83 -6.93 14.33
N THR A 150 4.56 -5.95 13.81
CA THR A 150 3.98 -4.77 13.16
C THR A 150 4.53 -4.67 11.73
N TYR A 151 3.63 -4.56 10.76
CA TYR A 151 3.96 -4.44 9.34
C TYR A 151 3.61 -3.05 8.83
N MET A 152 4.43 -2.54 7.92
CA MET A 152 4.14 -1.31 7.18
C MET A 152 4.27 -1.59 5.69
N LEU A 153 3.17 -1.43 4.98
CA LEU A 153 3.08 -1.54 3.53
C LEU A 153 2.95 -0.14 2.94
N VAL A 154 3.94 0.28 2.16
CA VAL A 154 3.83 1.53 1.40
C VAL A 154 3.68 1.22 -0.07
N ILE A 155 2.60 1.73 -0.66
CA ILE A 155 2.35 1.66 -2.09
C ILE A 155 2.67 3.04 -2.67
N SER A 156 3.52 3.09 -3.70
CA SER A 156 3.88 4.36 -4.32
C SER A 156 3.73 4.35 -5.84
N LYS A 157 3.36 5.51 -6.37
CA LYS A 157 3.32 5.80 -7.79
C LYS A 157 4.69 6.22 -8.35
N GLU A 158 5.54 6.75 -7.48
CA GLU A 158 6.87 7.28 -7.83
C GLU A 158 7.93 6.41 -7.15
N ASN A 159 9.18 6.54 -7.60
CA ASN A 159 10.28 5.95 -6.86
C ASN A 159 10.47 6.73 -5.55
N LEU A 160 10.32 6.02 -4.42
CA LEU A 160 10.47 6.57 -3.07
C LEU A 160 11.93 6.81 -2.69
N TYR A 161 12.87 6.17 -3.40
CA TYR A 161 14.30 6.28 -3.16
C TYR A 161 14.96 6.98 -4.34
N LYS A 162 15.49 8.18 -4.10
CA LYS A 162 16.42 8.80 -5.06
C LYS A 162 17.85 8.45 -4.64
N ALA A 163 18.74 8.29 -5.62
CA ALA A 163 20.09 7.71 -5.44
C ALA A 163 20.99 8.37 -4.37
N HIS A 164 20.63 9.56 -3.86
CA HIS A 164 21.32 10.25 -2.76
C HIS A 164 20.82 9.89 -1.35
N GLU A 165 19.75 9.11 -1.22
CA GLU A 165 19.12 8.77 0.07
C GLU A 165 19.38 7.33 0.52
N LEU A 166 20.03 6.52 -0.33
CA LEU A 166 20.54 5.22 0.10
C LEU A 166 21.85 5.48 0.85
N PRO A 167 22.04 4.92 2.07
CA PRO A 167 23.34 4.96 2.70
C PRO A 167 24.36 4.39 1.70
N SER A 168 25.42 5.15 1.42
CA SER A 168 26.51 4.65 0.60
C SER A 168 26.97 3.32 1.20
N LYS A 169 27.23 2.32 0.36
CA LYS A 169 27.75 1.02 0.81
C LYS A 169 29.15 1.11 1.44
N ASP A 170 29.70 2.31 1.58
CA ASP A 170 31.10 2.58 1.96
C ASP A 170 31.27 2.90 3.45
N THR A 171 30.50 2.25 4.33
CA THR A 171 30.78 2.29 5.78
C THR A 171 30.69 0.90 6.40
N GLN A 172 31.45 -0.02 5.83
CA GLN A 172 32.00 -1.17 6.53
C GLN A 172 33.45 -1.33 6.08
N ASP A 173 34.36 -0.61 6.75
CA ASP A 173 35.74 -1.01 7.03
C ASP A 173 36.46 0.17 7.70
N THR A 174 36.38 0.22 9.02
CA THR A 174 37.47 0.63 9.93
C THR A 174 37.24 0.06 11.32
#